data_AF-A0A1H2B391-F1
#
_entry.id   AF-A0A1H2B391-F1
#
_cell.length_a   1.000
_cell.length_b   1.000
_cell.length_c   1.000
_cell.angle_alpha   90.00
_cell.angle_beta   90.00
_cell.angle_gamma   90.00
#
_symmetry.space_group_name_H-M   'P 1'
#
loop_
_entity.id
_entity.type
_entity.pdbx_description
1 polymer ?
#
loop_
_entity_poly.entity_id
_entity_poly.type
_entity_poly.pdbx_seq_one_letter_code
_entity_poly.pdbx_strand_id
1 'polypeptide(L)'
;MSIRDTMQSSFGALFNGAFAEVMTQFTGTYLGPGVYDPVTEEATAQPVTYTGRGVLTRYKLEQIDNVNILSTDSLLIVLTNEVTGVPSAGHKIAAKDPVTGQVKTFDLLPVKADPARVHYQLQLRAV
;
A
#
# COMPACT_ATOMS: atom_id res chain seq x y z
N MET A 1 20.90 -17.36 -8.24
CA MET A 1 19.69 -17.21 -7.41
C MET A 1 20.14 -16.82 -6.02
N SER A 2 19.80 -15.60 -5.57
CA SER A 2 20.14 -15.17 -4.21
C SER A 2 19.23 -15.85 -3.21
N ILE A 3 19.63 -15.94 -1.94
CA ILE A 3 18.79 -16.44 -0.85
C ILE A 3 17.50 -15.61 -0.70
N ARG A 4 17.51 -14.36 -1.18
CA ARG A 4 16.30 -13.53 -1.28
C ARG A 4 15.30 -14.06 -2.30
N ASP A 5 15.75 -14.44 -3.50
CA ASP A 5 14.86 -14.90 -4.57
C ASP A 5 14.15 -16.20 -4.15
N THR A 6 14.87 -17.12 -3.50
CA THR A 6 14.30 -18.37 -3.01
C THR A 6 13.32 -18.14 -1.86
N MET A 7 13.65 -17.27 -0.88
CA MET A 7 12.73 -16.89 0.20
C MET A 7 11.46 -16.23 -0.35
N GLN A 8 11.61 -15.27 -1.27
CA GLN A 8 10.46 -14.57 -1.88
C GLN A 8 9.55 -15.53 -2.66
N SER A 9 10.12 -16.49 -3.38
CA SER A 9 9.34 -17.53 -4.07
C SER A 9 8.55 -18.41 -3.08
N SER A 10 9.18 -18.82 -1.98
CA SER A 10 8.49 -19.59 -0.93
C SER A 10 7.37 -18.77 -0.25
N PHE A 11 7.58 -17.48 0.02
CA PHE A 11 6.54 -16.61 0.58
C PHE A 11 5.37 -16.41 -0.39
N GLY A 12 5.63 -16.24 -1.69
CA GLY A 12 4.58 -16.15 -2.71
C GLY A 12 3.71 -17.41 -2.78
N ALA A 13 4.30 -18.60 -2.65
CA ALA A 13 3.56 -19.86 -2.59
C ALA A 13 2.66 -19.94 -1.35
N LEU A 14 3.15 -19.49 -0.18
CA LEU A 14 2.34 -19.42 1.04
C LEU A 14 1.18 -18.43 0.93
N PHE A 15 1.37 -17.32 0.20
CA PHE A 15 0.33 -16.32 -0.03
C PHE A 15 -0.82 -16.81 -0.89
N ASN A 16 -0.52 -17.62 -1.91
CA ASN A 16 -1.56 -18.21 -2.75
C ASN A 16 -2.27 -19.40 -2.09
N GLY A 17 -1.70 -19.98 -1.04
CA GLY A 17 -2.28 -21.09 -0.28
C GLY A 17 -2.82 -20.64 1.08
N ALA A 18 -2.01 -20.80 2.11
CA ALA A 18 -2.42 -20.65 3.51
C ALA A 18 -2.89 -19.24 3.91
N PHE A 19 -2.42 -18.20 3.23
CA PHE A 19 -2.79 -16.82 3.55
C PHE A 19 -3.77 -16.20 2.55
N ALA A 20 -4.24 -16.95 1.56
CA ALA A 20 -5.05 -16.41 0.46
C ALA A 20 -6.32 -15.68 0.94
N GLU A 21 -6.96 -16.18 1.99
CA GLU A 21 -8.17 -15.58 2.57
C GLU A 21 -7.92 -14.28 3.34
N VAL A 22 -6.69 -14.06 3.79
CA VAL A 22 -6.27 -12.85 4.54
C VAL A 22 -5.69 -11.80 3.60
N MET A 23 -5.31 -12.19 2.39
CA MET A 23 -4.73 -11.30 1.40
C MET A 23 -5.79 -10.36 0.82
N THR A 24 -5.52 -9.07 0.94
CA THR A 24 -6.33 -8.00 0.38
C THR A 24 -5.64 -7.47 -0.87
N GLN A 25 -6.37 -7.48 -1.99
CA GLN A 25 -5.94 -6.77 -3.19
C GLN A 25 -6.14 -5.27 -2.99
N PHE A 26 -5.15 -4.49 -3.41
CA PHE A 26 -5.22 -3.04 -3.37
C PHE A 26 -4.72 -2.44 -4.69
N THR A 27 -5.25 -1.28 -5.02
CA THR A 27 -4.85 -0.47 -6.17
C THR A 27 -4.40 0.87 -5.65
N GLY A 28 -3.13 1.20 -5.86
CA GLY A 28 -2.60 2.52 -5.57
C GLY A 28 -2.67 3.41 -6.79
N THR A 29 -2.99 4.68 -6.59
CA THR A 29 -2.99 5.72 -7.63
C THR A 29 -2.19 6.92 -7.15
N TYR A 30 -1.40 7.48 -8.05
CA TYR A 30 -0.68 8.72 -7.82
C TYR A 30 -0.62 9.54 -9.10
N LEU A 31 -0.48 10.85 -8.98
CA LEU A 31 -0.28 11.71 -10.14
C LEU A 31 1.19 11.61 -10.56
N GLY A 32 1.43 11.20 -11.81
CA GLY A 32 2.77 11.17 -12.38
C GLY A 32 3.39 12.57 -12.49
N PRO A 33 4.70 12.66 -12.82
CA PRO A 33 5.34 13.93 -13.08
C PRO A 33 4.74 14.56 -14.35
N GLY A 34 3.73 15.40 -14.17
CA GLY A 34 3.19 16.24 -15.23
C GLY A 34 4.11 17.42 -15.47
N VAL A 35 4.25 17.83 -16.73
CA VAL A 35 4.77 19.15 -17.05
C VAL A 35 3.62 20.12 -16.88
N TYR A 36 3.82 21.14 -16.05
CA TYR A 36 2.89 22.25 -15.92
C TYR A 36 3.14 23.23 -17.07
N ASP A 37 2.13 23.45 -17.89
CA ASP A 37 2.18 24.48 -18.93
C ASP A 37 1.62 25.80 -18.36
N PRO A 38 2.45 26.84 -18.15
CA PRO A 38 2.01 28.12 -17.60
C PRO A 38 1.13 28.94 -18.55
N VAL A 39 0.96 28.52 -19.81
CA VAL A 39 0.13 29.22 -20.80
C VAL A 39 -1.30 28.70 -20.81
N THR A 40 -1.48 27.38 -20.71
CA THR A 40 -2.81 26.74 -20.68
C THR A 40 -3.33 26.53 -19.26
N GLU A 41 -2.49 26.76 -18.24
CA GLU A 41 -2.75 26.40 -16.84
C GLU A 41 -3.07 24.91 -16.63
N GLU A 42 -2.78 24.06 -17.62
CA GLU A 42 -3.07 22.64 -17.57
C GLU A 42 -1.84 21.84 -17.12
N ALA A 43 -2.06 20.96 -16.14
CA ALA A 43 -1.08 19.95 -15.76
C ALA A 43 -1.30 18.68 -16.59
N THR A 44 -0.30 18.27 -17.36
CA THR A 44 -0.32 16.99 -18.11
C THR A 44 -0.15 15.75 -17.22
N ALA A 45 -0.31 15.89 -15.91
CA ALA A 45 -0.08 14.83 -14.93
C ALA A 45 -1.08 13.69 -15.13
N GLN A 46 -0.62 12.59 -15.74
CA GLN A 46 -1.44 11.40 -15.90
C GLN A 46 -1.46 10.60 -14.59
N PRO A 47 -2.62 10.07 -14.18
CA PRO A 47 -2.72 9.20 -13.03
C PRO A 47 -2.03 7.87 -13.33
N VAL A 48 -0.98 7.55 -12.58
CA VAL A 48 -0.31 6.26 -12.63
C VAL A 48 -0.93 5.35 -11.59
N THR A 49 -1.41 4.19 -12.03
CA THR A 49 -2.00 3.18 -11.16
C THR A 49 -1.06 1.99 -11.02
N TYR A 50 -0.92 1.49 -9.81
CA TYR A 50 -0.22 0.25 -9.51
C TYR A 50 -1.14 -0.66 -8.69
N THR A 51 -0.93 -1.96 -8.81
CA THR A 51 -1.71 -2.97 -8.09
C THR A 51 -0.77 -3.78 -7.22
N GLY A 52 -1.32 -4.28 -6.12
CA GLY A 52 -0.60 -5.22 -5.29
C GLY A 52 -1.50 -6.01 -4.36
N ARG A 53 -0.86 -6.92 -3.63
CA ARG A 53 -1.49 -7.76 -2.61
C ARG A 53 -0.78 -7.60 -1.29
N GLY A 54 -1.55 -7.45 -0.23
CA GLY A 54 -1.00 -7.31 1.11
C GLY A 54 -1.99 -7.71 2.19
N VAL A 55 -1.55 -7.64 3.43
CA VAL A 55 -2.38 -7.92 4.60
C VAL A 55 -2.81 -6.59 5.20
N LEU A 56 -4.13 -6.36 5.22
CA LEU A 56 -4.72 -5.23 5.93
C LEU A 56 -4.98 -5.63 7.38
N THR A 57 -4.42 -4.88 8.32
CA THR A 57 -4.59 -5.08 9.76
C THR A 57 -4.81 -3.75 10.47
N ARG A 58 -5.20 -3.80 11.74
CA ARG A 58 -5.32 -2.60 12.60
C ARG A 58 -4.04 -2.38 13.37
N TYR A 59 -3.78 -1.13 13.74
CA TYR A 59 -2.71 -0.80 14.68
C TYR A 59 -3.00 -1.40 16.05
N LYS A 60 -1.93 -1.79 16.76
CA LYS A 60 -2.03 -2.18 18.16
C LYS A 60 -2.44 -0.97 18.99
N LEU A 61 -3.22 -1.18 20.05
CA LEU A 61 -3.67 -0.10 20.94
C LEU A 61 -2.51 0.74 21.49
N GLU A 62 -1.37 0.11 21.78
CA GLU A 62 -0.16 0.78 22.29
C GLU A 62 0.52 1.70 21.27
N GLN A 63 0.24 1.52 19.97
CA GLN A 63 0.80 2.33 18.89
C GLN A 63 -0.13 3.49 18.50
N ILE A 64 -1.37 3.50 18.99
CA ILE A 64 -2.34 4.55 18.70
C ILE A 64 -2.06 5.70 19.67
N ASP A 65 -1.46 6.77 19.15
CA ASP A 65 -1.18 7.99 19.90
C ASP A 65 -2.28 9.06 19.73
N ASN A 66 -3.27 8.79 18.86
CA ASN A 66 -4.37 9.68 18.49
C ASN A 66 -3.92 11.06 17.96
N VAL A 67 -2.66 11.16 17.53
CA VAL A 67 -2.05 12.37 16.96
C VAL A 67 -1.47 12.05 15.58
N ASN A 68 -0.53 11.09 15.50
CA ASN A 68 0.05 10.61 14.25
C ASN A 68 -0.67 9.37 13.73
N ILE A 69 -1.07 8.47 14.64
CA ILE A 69 -1.80 7.24 14.36
C ILE A 69 -3.15 7.32 15.05
N LEU A 70 -4.21 7.49 14.26
CA LEU A 70 -5.58 7.52 14.75
C LEU A 70 -6.12 6.10 14.92
N SER A 71 -7.10 5.91 15.80
CA SER A 71 -7.76 4.61 15.96
C SER A 71 -8.51 4.14 14.70
N THR A 72 -8.80 5.04 13.78
CA THR A 72 -9.42 4.75 12.48
C THR A 72 -8.40 4.36 11.42
N ASP A 73 -7.10 4.57 11.68
CA ASP A 73 -6.06 4.22 10.73
C ASP A 73 -5.87 2.71 10.66
N SER A 74 -5.54 2.22 9.48
CA SER A 74 -5.25 0.82 9.19
C SER A 74 -3.81 0.68 8.71
N LEU A 75 -3.21 -0.47 9.01
CA LEU A 75 -1.87 -0.84 8.58
C LEU A 75 -1.99 -1.83 7.41
N LEU A 76 -1.39 -1.50 6.29
CA LEU A 76 -1.27 -2.41 5.14
C LEU A 76 0.17 -2.87 5.01
N ILE A 77 0.40 -4.17 5.17
CA ILE A 77 1.72 -4.80 5.01
C ILE A 77 1.77 -5.47 3.65
N VAL A 78 2.71 -5.06 2.81
CA VAL A 78 2.86 -5.50 1.42
C VAL A 78 4.27 -5.99 1.20
N LEU A 79 4.46 -7.10 0.47
CA LEU A 79 5.81 -7.50 0.07
C LEU A 79 6.24 -6.77 -1.20
N THR A 80 7.52 -6.48 -1.32
CA THR A 80 8.04 -5.69 -2.46
C THR A 80 7.91 -6.41 -3.81
N ASN A 81 7.80 -7.74 -3.83
CA ASN A 81 7.57 -8.55 -5.03
C ASN A 81 6.09 -8.61 -5.46
N GLU A 82 5.16 -8.30 -4.56
CA GLU A 82 3.71 -8.34 -4.81
C GLU A 82 3.15 -6.99 -5.24
N VAL A 83 3.99 -5.96 -5.37
CA VAL A 83 3.58 -4.62 -5.78
C VAL A 83 4.28 -4.24 -7.08
N THR A 84 3.52 -3.71 -8.03
CA THR A 84 4.09 -3.29 -9.33
C THR A 84 4.72 -1.89 -9.30
N GLY A 85 4.44 -1.09 -8.26
CA GLY A 85 4.93 0.27 -8.09
C GLY A 85 5.40 0.54 -6.66
N VAL A 86 6.27 1.53 -6.48
CA VAL A 86 6.75 1.92 -5.14
C VAL A 86 5.70 2.79 -4.47
N PRO A 87 5.06 2.33 -3.39
CA PRO A 87 4.11 3.16 -2.64
C PRO A 87 4.87 4.31 -1.96
N SER A 88 4.31 5.53 -1.99
CA SER A 88 4.87 6.72 -1.36
C SER A 88 3.79 7.54 -0.67
N ALA A 89 4.20 8.35 0.32
CA ALA A 89 3.31 9.25 1.04
C ALA A 89 2.56 10.17 0.07
N GLY A 90 1.24 10.33 0.28
CA GLY A 90 0.37 11.12 -0.58
C GLY A 90 -0.25 10.35 -1.75
N HIS A 91 0.06 9.07 -1.92
CA HIS A 91 -0.66 8.20 -2.87
C HIS A 91 -2.05 7.87 -2.31
N LYS A 92 -3.02 7.63 -3.20
CA LYS A 92 -4.35 7.12 -2.83
C LYS A 92 -4.36 5.61 -3.00
N ILE A 93 -4.82 4.88 -2.00
CA ILE A 93 -4.95 3.42 -2.06
C ILE A 93 -6.44 3.05 -2.02
N ALA A 94 -6.92 2.40 -3.06
CA ALA A 94 -8.20 1.71 -3.04
C ALA A 94 -7.98 0.26 -2.59
N ALA A 95 -8.53 -0.11 -1.44
CA ALA A 95 -8.47 -1.48 -0.93
C ALA A 95 -9.85 -1.94 -0.45
N LYS A 96 -10.10 -3.24 -0.54
CA LYS A 96 -11.32 -3.83 0.01
C LYS A 96 -11.22 -3.85 1.53
N ASP A 97 -12.12 -3.17 2.22
CA ASP A 97 -12.22 -3.20 3.68
C ASP A 97 -12.62 -4.63 4.10
N PRO A 98 -11.82 -5.33 4.94
CA PRO A 98 -12.11 -6.69 5.36
C PRO A 98 -13.34 -6.77 6.26
N VAL A 99 -13.77 -5.65 6.87
CA VAL A 99 -14.95 -5.60 7.74
C VAL A 99 -16.22 -5.38 6.93
N THR A 100 -16.21 -4.44 5.98
CA THR A 100 -17.42 -4.09 5.20
C THR A 100 -17.49 -4.77 3.84
N GLY A 101 -16.39 -5.36 3.37
CA GLY A 101 -16.29 -5.96 2.03
C GLY A 101 -16.36 -4.94 0.89
N GLN A 102 -16.39 -3.63 1.17
CA GLN A 102 -16.46 -2.59 0.16
C GLN A 102 -15.07 -2.04 -0.16
N VAL A 103 -14.86 -1.65 -1.42
CA VAL A 103 -13.65 -0.93 -1.82
C VAL A 103 -13.73 0.48 -1.25
N LYS A 104 -12.82 0.81 -0.34
CA LYS A 104 -12.66 2.16 0.20
C LYS A 104 -11.36 2.75 -0.30
N THR A 105 -11.38 4.06 -0.50
CA THR A 105 -10.18 4.84 -0.81
C THR A 105 -9.58 5.34 0.49
N PHE A 106 -8.29 5.12 0.65
CA PHE A 106 -7.48 5.53 1.78
C PHE A 106 -6.40 6.47 1.29
N ASP A 107 -6.10 7.51 2.06
CA ASP A 107 -4.90 8.30 1.85
C ASP A 107 -3.71 7.62 2.53
N LEU A 108 -2.62 7.52 1.78
CA LEU A 108 -1.39 6.87 2.23
C LEU A 108 -0.51 7.87 2.98
N LEU A 109 -0.33 7.61 4.27
CA LEU A 109 0.54 8.32 5.20
C LEU A 109 2.00 7.84 5.06
N PRO A 110 2.99 8.42 5.78
CA PRO A 110 4.41 8.06 5.61
C PRO A 110 4.65 6.54 5.56
N VAL A 111 5.32 6.11 4.49
CA VAL A 111 5.70 4.72 4.25
C VAL A 111 6.91 4.39 5.10
N LYS A 112 6.81 3.33 5.91
CA LYS A 112 7.98 2.74 6.55
C LYS A 112 8.44 1.54 5.71
N ALA A 113 9.50 1.74 4.94
CA ALA A 113 10.16 0.67 4.21
C ALA A 113 11.14 -0.06 5.14
N ASP A 114 11.10 -1.39 5.13
CA ASP A 114 12.08 -2.20 5.84
C ASP A 114 13.48 -2.04 5.20
N PRO A 115 14.56 -1.92 5.99
CA PRO A 115 15.92 -1.74 5.46
C PRO A 115 16.39 -2.90 4.57
N ALA A 116 15.85 -4.11 4.76
CA ALA A 116 16.13 -5.24 3.88
C ALA A 116 15.30 -5.22 2.57
N ARG A 117 14.41 -4.23 2.40
CA ARG A 117 13.53 -4.02 1.23
C ARG A 117 12.71 -5.26 0.86
N VAL A 118 12.31 -6.03 1.87
CA VAL A 118 11.50 -7.24 1.69
C VAL A 118 10.02 -6.90 1.74
N HIS A 119 9.63 -5.92 2.55
CA HIS A 119 8.24 -5.50 2.70
C HIS A 119 8.12 -3.99 2.96
N TYR A 120 6.93 -3.47 2.66
CA TYR A 120 6.47 -2.11 2.94
C TYR A 120 5.40 -2.15 4.04
N GLN A 121 5.51 -1.25 5.00
CA GLN A 121 4.46 -0.97 5.98
C GLN A 121 3.83 0.38 5.61
N LEU A 122 2.56 0.34 5.21
CA LEU A 122 1.80 1.49 4.74
C LEU A 122 0.75 1.86 5.77
N GLN A 123 0.78 3.10 6.25
CA GLN A 123 -0.30 3.65 7.07
C GLN A 123 -1.39 4.17 6.15
N LEU A 124 -2.60 3.67 6.34
CA LEU A 124 -3.79 4.04 5.57
C LEU A 124 -4.76 4.79 6.46
N ARG A 125 -5.21 5.96 6.02
CA ARG A 125 -6.27 6.73 6.65
C ARG A 125 -7.48 6.79 5.74
N ALA A 126 -8.64 6.44 6.26
CA ALA A 126 -9.89 6.57 5.53
C ALA A 126 -10.17 8.05 5.25
N VAL A 127 -10.58 8.34 4.01
CA VAL A 127 -11.00 9.67 3.55
C VAL A 127 -12.51 9.80 3.66
#